data_AF-A0A6N2JWC3-F1
#
_entry.id   AF-A0A6N2JWC3-F1
#
_cell.length_a   1.000
_cell.length_b   1.000
_cell.length_c   1.000
_cell.angle_alpha   90.00
_cell.angle_beta   90.00
_cell.angle_gamma   90.00
#
_symmetry.space_group_name_H-M   'P 1'
#
loop_
_entity.id
_entity.type
_entity.pdbx_description
1 polymer ?
#
loop_
_entity_poly.entity_id
_entity_poly.type
_entity_poly.pdbx_seq_one_letter_code
_entity_poly.pdbx_strand_id
1 'polypeptide(L)'
;MGRNILIVESKNDKHFFQAIIRKLNIDIEITTPIRISDEDYREMDGLNHQKLKAALGNLKASIQKGEIEKVGVIIDIDNCREEDRIKFVNECIQEVFSNSEFLIKVNEFINLNFEDFNIQLACYFTNLDGQGELETVLKAIKKEESIHADCLESWKNCLVSNGKTIKDKDFDKFWVDIYVRFDTCSNNDKKQAGRKCSMRAFDYVMENKVEIWDLEHPTLDNLNQFLGLFN
;
A
#
# COMPACT_ATOMS: atom_id res chain seq x y z
N MET A 1 -25.32 -10.89 -2.42
CA MET A 1 -24.52 -9.95 -1.61
C MET A 1 -23.57 -9.25 -2.55
N GLY A 2 -23.38 -7.94 -2.37
CA GLY A 2 -22.34 -7.23 -3.09
C GLY A 2 -20.98 -7.66 -2.57
N ARG A 3 -19.91 -7.42 -3.35
CA ARG A 3 -18.53 -7.65 -2.91
C ARG A 3 -17.97 -6.41 -2.24
N ASN A 4 -17.08 -6.62 -1.28
CA ASN A 4 -16.23 -5.56 -0.74
C ASN A 4 -15.03 -5.39 -1.67
N ILE A 5 -14.68 -4.16 -1.98
CA ILE A 5 -13.56 -3.87 -2.86
C ILE A 5 -12.49 -3.03 -2.18
N LEU A 6 -11.24 -3.27 -2.53
CA LEU A 6 -10.10 -2.49 -2.07
C LEU A 6 -9.37 -1.86 -3.25
N ILE A 7 -9.14 -0.55 -3.17
CA ILE A 7 -8.29 0.22 -4.09
C ILE A 7 -6.93 0.43 -3.41
N VAL A 8 -5.85 0.15 -4.13
CA VAL A 8 -4.46 0.25 -3.65
C VAL A 8 -3.58 0.93 -4.71
N GLU A 9 -2.45 1.50 -4.28
CA GLU A 9 -1.57 2.33 -5.12
C GLU A 9 -0.73 1.57 -6.14
N SER A 10 -0.23 0.38 -5.81
CA SER A 10 0.71 -0.30 -6.69
C SER A 10 0.44 -1.80 -6.80
N LYS A 11 1.20 -2.44 -7.70
CA LYS A 11 1.22 -3.90 -7.80
C LYS A 11 1.72 -4.53 -6.49
N ASN A 12 2.74 -3.94 -5.87
CA ASN A 12 3.35 -4.51 -4.67
C ASN A 12 2.40 -4.40 -3.47
N ASP A 13 1.74 -3.25 -3.32
CA ASP A 13 0.67 -3.04 -2.33
C ASP A 13 -0.40 -4.12 -2.44
N LYS A 14 -0.89 -4.36 -3.65
CA LYS A 14 -1.89 -5.41 -3.88
C LYS A 14 -1.43 -6.77 -3.34
N HIS A 15 -0.21 -7.19 -3.63
CA HIS A 15 0.26 -8.49 -3.17
C HIS A 15 0.43 -8.55 -1.65
N PHE A 16 0.91 -7.46 -1.04
CA PHE A 16 1.02 -7.35 0.41
C PHE A 16 -0.35 -7.41 1.11
N PHE A 17 -1.30 -6.55 0.70
CA PHE A 17 -2.63 -6.53 1.30
C PHE A 17 -3.40 -7.82 1.04
N GLN A 18 -3.20 -8.48 -0.12
CA GLN A 18 -3.76 -9.81 -0.37
C GLN A 18 -3.25 -10.86 0.63
N ALA A 19 -1.96 -10.82 0.98
CA ALA A 19 -1.40 -11.73 1.96
C ALA A 19 -2.03 -11.51 3.36
N ILE A 20 -2.23 -10.26 3.76
CA ILE A 20 -2.88 -9.92 5.04
C ILE A 20 -4.36 -10.32 5.04
N ILE A 21 -5.12 -10.01 3.99
CA ILE A 21 -6.53 -10.38 3.86
C ILE A 21 -6.71 -11.90 3.96
N ARG A 22 -5.84 -12.68 3.27
CA ARG A 22 -5.84 -14.15 3.37
C ARG A 22 -5.59 -14.63 4.79
N LYS A 23 -4.64 -14.00 5.49
CA LYS A 23 -4.32 -14.33 6.89
C LYS A 23 -5.49 -14.02 7.83
N LEU A 24 -6.13 -12.87 7.66
CA LEU A 24 -7.28 -12.45 8.46
C LEU A 24 -8.58 -13.19 8.08
N ASN A 25 -8.59 -13.93 6.98
CA ASN A 25 -9.74 -14.66 6.45
C ASN A 25 -10.98 -13.77 6.22
N ILE A 26 -10.75 -12.61 5.58
CA ILE A 26 -11.79 -11.61 5.25
C ILE A 26 -12.16 -11.72 3.77
N ASP A 27 -13.45 -11.57 3.44
CA ASP A 27 -13.93 -11.55 2.06
C ASP A 27 -13.85 -10.13 1.46
N ILE A 28 -12.68 -9.79 0.90
CA ILE A 28 -12.42 -8.52 0.19
C ILE A 28 -11.72 -8.81 -1.14
N GLU A 29 -12.23 -8.23 -2.22
CA GLU A 29 -11.57 -8.27 -3.51
C GLU A 29 -10.69 -7.03 -3.73
N ILE A 30 -9.39 -7.21 -3.91
CA ILE A 30 -8.52 -6.09 -4.34
C ILE A 30 -8.70 -5.85 -5.84
N THR A 31 -9.19 -4.66 -6.19
CA THR A 31 -9.41 -4.22 -7.57
C THR A 31 -8.10 -4.17 -8.36
N THR A 32 -8.19 -3.88 -9.67
CA THR A 32 -6.99 -3.53 -10.42
C THR A 32 -6.34 -2.32 -9.73
N PRO A 33 -5.07 -2.43 -9.27
CA PRO A 33 -4.41 -1.32 -8.59
C PRO A 33 -4.49 -0.05 -9.42
N ILE A 34 -4.54 1.11 -8.77
CA ILE A 34 -4.37 2.38 -9.45
C ILE A 34 -2.93 2.37 -9.99
N ARG A 35 -2.66 1.84 -11.18
CA ARG A 35 -1.28 1.69 -11.66
C ARG A 35 -0.57 3.05 -11.72
N ILE A 36 0.12 3.41 -10.65
CA ILE A 36 1.14 4.44 -10.64
C ILE A 36 2.33 3.75 -11.30
N SER A 37 2.55 4.04 -12.58
CA SER A 37 3.56 3.37 -13.39
C SER A 37 4.96 3.65 -12.86
N ASP A 38 5.78 2.61 -12.76
CA ASP A 38 7.23 2.70 -12.48
C ASP A 38 7.99 3.58 -13.51
N GLU A 39 7.37 3.95 -14.63
CA GLU A 39 7.94 4.84 -15.65
C GLU A 39 7.74 6.34 -15.31
N ASP A 40 6.83 6.68 -14.39
CA ASP A 40 6.65 8.05 -13.86
C ASP A 40 7.67 8.38 -12.74
N TYR A 41 8.56 7.45 -12.39
CA TYR A 41 9.57 7.60 -11.33
C TYR A 41 10.70 8.58 -11.65
N ARG A 42 10.79 9.02 -12.92
CA ARG A 42 11.58 10.20 -13.26
C ARG A 42 10.59 11.38 -13.28
N GLU A 43 10.52 12.08 -12.15
CA GLU A 43 9.96 13.44 -11.99
C GLU A 43 8.55 13.65 -11.40
N MET A 44 7.88 12.73 -10.69
CA MET A 44 6.61 13.12 -10.01
C MET A 44 6.40 12.52 -8.60
N ASP A 45 6.33 13.41 -7.61
CA ASP A 45 5.97 13.15 -6.20
C ASP A 45 4.53 12.60 -6.08
N GLY A 46 4.41 11.29 -5.85
CA GLY A 46 3.24 10.72 -5.18
C GLY A 46 1.91 10.72 -5.96
N LEU A 47 0.90 10.11 -5.33
CA LEU A 47 -0.40 9.75 -5.89
C LEU A 47 -0.98 10.76 -6.91
N ASN A 48 -1.29 10.29 -8.12
CA ASN A 48 -1.85 11.13 -9.17
C ASN A 48 -3.37 11.34 -8.96
N HIS A 49 -3.79 12.58 -8.68
CA HIS A 49 -5.19 13.02 -8.53
C HIS A 49 -6.11 12.45 -9.62
N GLN A 50 -5.68 12.50 -10.88
CA GLN A 50 -6.46 12.00 -12.01
C GLN A 50 -6.64 10.48 -11.95
N LYS A 51 -5.63 9.74 -11.47
CA LYS A 51 -5.71 8.28 -11.38
C LYS A 51 -6.64 7.84 -10.25
N LEU A 52 -6.60 8.48 -9.07
CA LEU A 52 -7.56 8.19 -8.00
C LEU A 52 -8.99 8.58 -8.41
N LYS A 53 -9.18 9.77 -8.98
CA LYS A 53 -10.47 10.19 -9.55
C LYS A 53 -11.00 9.19 -10.58
N ALA A 54 -10.15 8.72 -11.50
CA ALA A 54 -10.55 7.74 -12.51
C ALA A 54 -10.92 6.39 -11.88
N ALA A 55 -10.18 5.94 -10.87
CA ALA A 55 -10.49 4.72 -10.13
C ALA A 55 -11.85 4.81 -9.44
N LEU A 56 -12.11 5.91 -8.71
CA LEU A 56 -13.40 6.21 -8.09
C LEU A 56 -14.52 6.29 -9.13
N GLY A 57 -14.28 6.95 -10.27
CA GLY A 57 -15.24 7.04 -11.37
C GLY A 57 -15.61 5.68 -11.97
N ASN A 58 -14.64 4.78 -12.12
CA ASN A 58 -14.87 3.41 -12.60
C ASN A 58 -15.71 2.58 -11.61
N LEU A 59 -15.67 2.91 -10.31
CA LEU A 59 -16.53 2.26 -9.31
C LEU A 59 -17.99 2.59 -9.51
N LYS A 60 -18.30 3.82 -9.94
CA LYS A 60 -19.69 4.31 -10.09
C LYS A 60 -20.54 3.34 -10.91
N ALA A 61 -20.03 2.89 -12.06
CA ALA A 61 -20.72 1.93 -12.93
C ALA A 61 -20.92 0.54 -12.30
N SER A 62 -20.02 0.11 -11.42
CA SER A 62 -20.10 -1.19 -10.74
C SER A 62 -21.04 -1.12 -9.52
N ILE A 63 -21.03 0.00 -8.80
CA ILE A 63 -21.97 0.29 -7.71
C ILE A 63 -23.41 0.32 -8.25
N GLN A 64 -23.65 0.99 -9.39
CA GLN A 64 -24.97 1.07 -10.02
C GLN A 64 -25.55 -0.30 -10.43
N LYS A 65 -24.69 -1.28 -10.69
CA LYS A 65 -25.11 -2.66 -11.00
C LYS A 65 -25.44 -3.48 -9.74
N GLY A 66 -25.25 -2.91 -8.55
CA GLY A 66 -25.42 -3.61 -7.26
C GLY A 66 -24.33 -4.63 -6.98
N GLU A 67 -23.17 -4.52 -7.65
CA GLU A 67 -22.08 -5.47 -7.47
C GLU A 67 -21.23 -5.19 -6.24
N ILE A 68 -21.24 -3.96 -5.71
CA ILE A 68 -20.32 -3.52 -4.65
C ILE A 68 -21.11 -3.13 -3.40
N GLU A 69 -20.66 -3.60 -2.24
CA GLU A 69 -21.26 -3.28 -0.94
C GLU A 69 -20.46 -2.24 -0.14
N LYS A 70 -19.13 -2.36 -0.13
CA LYS A 70 -18.23 -1.43 0.58
C LYS A 70 -16.97 -1.19 -0.23
N VAL A 71 -16.38 -0.02 -0.07
CA VAL A 71 -15.15 0.40 -0.73
C VAL A 71 -14.07 0.75 0.29
N GLY A 72 -12.89 0.16 0.17
CA GLY A 72 -11.69 0.58 0.88
C GLY A 72 -10.73 1.30 -0.06
N VAL A 73 -10.08 2.34 0.43
CA VAL A 73 -8.99 3.04 -0.27
C VAL A 73 -7.75 3.03 0.62
N ILE A 74 -6.66 2.43 0.13
CA ILE A 74 -5.35 2.44 0.80
C ILE A 74 -4.36 3.23 -0.04
N ILE A 75 -3.72 4.20 0.61
CA ILE A 75 -2.80 5.18 0.01
C ILE A 75 -1.57 5.33 0.92
N ASP A 76 -0.38 5.54 0.39
CA ASP A 76 0.81 5.84 1.17
C ASP A 76 0.74 7.27 1.75
N ILE A 77 1.12 7.43 3.01
CA ILE A 77 1.17 8.76 3.60
C ILE A 77 2.38 9.57 3.06
N ASP A 78 3.43 8.89 2.60
CA ASP A 78 4.74 9.45 2.26
C ASP A 78 5.28 10.32 3.41
N ASN A 79 5.56 11.59 3.14
CA ASN A 79 5.98 12.59 4.13
C ASN A 79 4.87 13.61 4.43
N CYS A 80 3.63 13.35 3.98
CA CYS A 80 2.50 14.26 4.19
C CYS A 80 1.93 14.12 5.59
N ARG A 81 1.28 15.18 6.10
CA ARG A 81 0.43 15.05 7.27
C ARG A 81 -0.85 14.31 6.89
N GLU A 82 -1.41 13.57 7.85
CA GLU A 82 -2.69 12.89 7.65
C GLU A 82 -3.80 13.84 7.16
N GLU A 83 -3.90 15.04 7.76
CA GLU A 83 -4.86 16.08 7.36
C GLU A 83 -4.75 16.48 5.88
N ASP A 84 -3.52 16.64 5.37
CA ASP A 84 -3.27 17.02 3.97
C ASP A 84 -3.69 15.88 3.04
N ARG A 85 -3.41 14.64 3.44
CA ARG A 85 -3.77 13.45 2.65
C ARG A 85 -5.28 13.19 2.67
N ILE A 86 -5.95 13.42 3.81
CA ILE A 86 -7.43 13.40 3.91
C ILE A 86 -8.04 14.45 2.98
N LYS A 87 -7.50 15.67 2.98
CA LYS A 87 -7.99 16.74 2.10
C LYS A 87 -7.89 16.34 0.63
N PHE A 88 -6.75 15.80 0.23
CA PHE A 88 -6.53 15.28 -1.13
C PHE A 88 -7.56 14.20 -1.51
N VAL A 89 -7.80 13.21 -0.64
CA VAL A 89 -8.78 12.14 -0.89
C VAL A 89 -10.20 12.71 -0.99
N ASN A 90 -10.55 13.64 -0.10
CA ASN A 90 -11.83 14.32 -0.14
C ASN A 90 -12.04 15.10 -1.44
N GLU A 91 -11.04 15.82 -1.94
CA GLU A 91 -11.12 16.50 -3.23
C GLU A 91 -11.44 15.51 -4.36
N CYS A 92 -10.75 14.37 -4.41
CA CYS A 92 -11.03 13.31 -5.40
C CYS A 92 -12.44 12.71 -5.26
N ILE A 93 -12.90 12.46 -4.02
CA ILE A 93 -14.24 11.91 -3.74
C ILE A 93 -15.31 12.91 -4.19
N GLN A 94 -15.20 14.17 -3.79
CA GLN A 94 -16.22 15.19 -4.09
C GLN A 94 -16.32 15.50 -5.59
N GLU A 95 -15.24 15.35 -6.35
CA GLU A 95 -15.27 15.47 -7.81
C GLU A 95 -16.03 14.34 -8.51
N VAL A 96 -16.19 13.18 -7.89
CA VAL A 96 -16.89 12.01 -8.46
C VAL A 96 -18.27 11.81 -7.83
N PHE A 97 -18.38 12.07 -6.53
CA PHE A 97 -19.53 11.82 -5.67
C PHE A 97 -19.86 13.07 -4.83
N SER A 98 -20.30 14.14 -5.50
CA SER A 98 -20.44 15.50 -4.94
C SER A 98 -21.35 15.68 -3.72
N ASN A 99 -22.15 14.68 -3.36
CA ASN A 99 -23.06 14.72 -2.20
C ASN A 99 -22.60 13.80 -1.06
N SER A 100 -21.37 13.30 -1.13
CA SER A 100 -20.83 12.36 -0.15
C SER A 100 -20.35 13.08 1.10
N GLU A 101 -20.33 12.34 2.20
CA GLU A 101 -19.71 12.80 3.44
C GLU A 101 -18.20 13.03 3.23
N PHE A 102 -17.63 13.94 4.03
CA PHE A 102 -16.19 14.16 4.05
C PHE A 102 -15.53 13.16 5.01
N LEU A 103 -14.42 12.59 4.58
CA LEU A 103 -13.50 11.89 5.47
C LEU A 103 -12.94 12.89 6.49
N ILE A 104 -13.16 12.65 7.77
CA ILE A 104 -12.61 13.47 8.87
C ILE A 104 -11.35 12.82 9.45
N LYS A 105 -11.30 11.48 9.43
CA LYS A 105 -10.18 10.65 9.88
C LYS A 105 -10.20 9.32 9.15
N VAL A 106 -9.07 8.62 9.14
CA VAL A 106 -8.96 7.28 8.56
C VAL A 106 -9.63 6.21 9.44
N ASN A 107 -9.79 5.00 8.91
CA ASN A 107 -10.33 3.82 9.59
C ASN A 107 -11.78 3.92 10.07
N GLU A 108 -12.58 4.74 9.39
CA GLU A 108 -14.02 4.80 9.58
C GLU A 108 -14.74 4.87 8.24
N PHE A 109 -15.99 4.41 8.22
CA PHE A 109 -16.84 4.56 7.05
C PHE A 109 -17.42 5.95 6.96
N ILE A 110 -17.41 6.48 5.74
CA ILE A 110 -18.23 7.59 5.28
C ILE A 110 -19.25 7.07 4.27
N ASN A 111 -20.37 7.78 4.13
CA ASN A 111 -21.35 7.48 3.10
C ASN A 111 -21.00 8.20 1.79
N LEU A 112 -20.84 7.42 0.72
CA LEU A 112 -20.83 7.94 -0.65
C LEU A 112 -22.25 8.00 -1.18
N ASN A 113 -22.71 9.21 -1.54
CA ASN A 113 -24.07 9.43 -2.01
C ASN A 113 -24.07 9.96 -3.45
N PHE A 114 -24.75 9.27 -4.35
CA PHE A 114 -24.94 9.71 -5.74
C PHE A 114 -26.13 8.98 -6.40
N GLU A 115 -26.91 9.66 -7.24
CA GLU A 115 -27.95 9.05 -8.10
C GLU A 115 -28.82 7.97 -7.41
N ASP A 116 -29.28 8.26 -6.19
CA ASP A 116 -30.08 7.37 -5.31
C ASP A 116 -29.34 6.14 -4.74
N PHE A 117 -28.04 6.01 -4.99
CA PHE A 117 -27.16 5.03 -4.36
C PHE A 117 -26.50 5.60 -3.09
N ASN A 118 -26.41 4.75 -2.08
CA ASN A 118 -25.64 4.98 -0.86
C ASN A 118 -24.74 3.77 -0.63
N ILE A 119 -23.43 4.00 -0.56
CA ILE A 119 -22.45 2.96 -0.30
C ILE A 119 -21.40 3.45 0.69
N GLN A 120 -20.83 2.53 1.47
CA GLN A 120 -19.83 2.88 2.47
C GLN A 120 -18.42 2.90 1.85
N LEU A 121 -17.66 3.95 2.15
CA LEU A 121 -16.22 4.04 1.84
C LEU A 121 -15.42 4.26 3.11
N ALA A 122 -14.32 3.54 3.27
CA ALA A 122 -13.31 3.81 4.30
C ALA A 122 -11.94 4.03 3.66
N CYS A 123 -11.09 4.80 4.33
CA CYS A 123 -9.73 5.06 3.88
C CYS A 123 -8.72 4.70 4.98
N TYR A 124 -7.57 4.18 4.58
CA TYR A 124 -6.39 3.93 5.42
C TYR A 124 -5.16 4.50 4.71
N PHE A 125 -4.22 5.03 5.50
CA PHE A 125 -2.93 5.44 4.98
C PHE A 125 -1.83 4.50 5.45
N THR A 126 -1.11 3.88 4.51
CA THR A 126 0.07 3.08 4.80
C THR A 126 1.11 3.97 5.45
N ASN A 127 1.52 3.63 6.68
CA ASN A 127 2.48 4.41 7.43
C ASN A 127 3.15 3.58 8.54
N LEU A 128 4.29 4.08 9.01
CA LEU A 128 4.92 3.76 10.28
C LEU A 128 5.07 5.09 11.04
N ASP A 129 4.47 5.19 12.22
CA ASP A 129 4.51 6.39 13.07
C ASP A 129 4.10 7.69 12.33
N GLY A 130 3.10 7.58 11.42
CA GLY A 130 2.55 8.70 10.67
C GLY A 130 3.36 9.12 9.45
N GLN A 131 4.37 8.37 9.04
CA GLN A 131 5.18 8.62 7.83
C GLN A 131 5.50 7.32 7.08
N GLY A 132 5.94 7.45 5.83
CA GLY A 132 6.46 6.35 5.02
C GLY A 132 5.45 5.76 4.04
N GLU A 133 5.82 4.58 3.55
CA GLU A 133 5.15 3.83 2.48
C GLU A 133 5.22 2.32 2.80
N LEU A 134 4.77 1.49 1.85
CA LEU A 134 4.85 0.04 1.96
C LEU A 134 6.24 -0.45 2.38
N GLU A 135 7.33 0.02 1.76
CA GLU A 135 8.67 -0.46 2.10
C GLU A 135 9.10 -0.11 3.53
N THR A 136 8.64 1.03 4.07
CA THR A 136 8.86 1.39 5.48
C THR A 136 8.19 0.38 6.41
N VAL A 137 6.95 -0.02 6.10
CA VAL A 137 6.21 -1.05 6.85
C VAL A 137 6.92 -2.41 6.74
N LEU A 138 7.30 -2.83 5.53
CA LEU A 138 7.99 -4.11 5.30
C LEU A 138 9.30 -4.22 6.07
N LYS A 139 10.08 -3.15 6.13
CA LYS A 139 11.32 -3.07 6.92
C LYS A 139 11.05 -3.21 8.42
N ALA A 140 9.99 -2.56 8.92
CA ALA A 140 9.61 -2.62 10.33
C ALA A 140 9.15 -4.01 10.77
N ILE A 141 8.43 -4.73 9.91
CA ILE A 141 7.88 -6.05 10.22
C ILE A 141 8.80 -7.21 9.77
N LYS A 142 10.07 -6.94 9.45
CA LYS A 142 11.02 -7.98 9.06
C LYS A 142 11.12 -9.04 10.17
N LYS A 143 11.09 -10.32 9.80
CA LYS A 143 11.16 -11.42 10.77
C LYS A 143 12.56 -12.00 10.91
N GLU A 144 13.29 -12.08 9.80
CA GLU A 144 14.61 -12.69 9.75
C GLU A 144 15.72 -11.65 10.05
N GLU A 145 16.92 -12.16 10.35
CA GLU A 145 18.10 -11.33 10.41
C GLU A 145 18.38 -10.68 9.04
N SER A 146 18.81 -9.41 9.06
CA SER A 146 18.91 -8.56 7.88
C SER A 146 20.32 -8.01 7.68
N ILE A 147 21.35 -8.82 7.96
CA ILE A 147 22.74 -8.37 8.06
C ILE A 147 23.21 -7.64 6.80
N HIS A 148 22.88 -8.17 5.61
CA HIS A 148 23.27 -7.52 4.35
C HIS A 148 22.53 -6.21 4.14
N ALA A 149 21.23 -6.18 4.41
CA ALA A 149 20.43 -4.96 4.29
C ALA A 149 20.86 -3.89 5.30
N ASP A 150 21.14 -4.27 6.55
CA ASP A 150 21.57 -3.35 7.61
C ASP A 150 22.96 -2.75 7.32
N CYS A 151 23.82 -3.47 6.60
CA CYS A 151 25.09 -2.94 6.10
C CYS A 151 24.91 -1.75 5.14
N LEU A 152 23.73 -1.55 4.54
CA LEU A 152 23.45 -0.36 3.75
C LEU A 152 23.48 0.92 4.59
N GLU A 153 23.30 0.87 5.91
CA GLU A 153 23.45 2.05 6.76
C GLU A 153 24.89 2.58 6.70
N SER A 154 25.88 1.69 6.64
CA SER A 154 27.29 2.08 6.45
C SER A 154 27.50 2.74 5.08
N TRP A 155 26.82 2.25 4.05
CA TRP A 155 26.83 2.86 2.72
C TRP A 155 26.16 4.24 2.71
N LYS A 156 24.99 4.39 3.35
CA LYS A 156 24.29 5.68 3.54
C LYS A 156 25.18 6.69 4.25
N ASN A 157 25.85 6.28 5.33
CA ASN A 157 26.80 7.12 6.07
C ASN A 157 28.01 7.53 5.22
N CYS A 158 28.51 6.63 4.37
CA CYS A 158 29.58 6.94 3.43
C CYS A 158 29.14 7.99 2.39
N LEU A 159 27.92 7.88 1.85
CA LEU A 159 27.37 8.90 0.95
C LEU A 159 27.31 10.27 1.62
N VAL A 160 26.74 10.36 2.82
CA VAL A 160 26.63 11.61 3.58
C VAL A 160 28.00 12.23 3.86
N SER A 161 28.98 11.41 4.27
CA SER A 161 30.36 11.86 4.51
C SER A 161 31.05 12.41 3.25
N ASN A 162 30.57 12.03 2.07
CA ASN A 162 31.05 12.51 0.78
C ASN A 162 30.13 13.57 0.16
N GLY A 163 29.28 14.23 0.97
CA GLY A 163 28.38 15.29 0.51
C GLY A 163 27.29 14.82 -0.45
N LYS A 164 26.92 13.54 -0.41
CA LYS A 164 25.80 12.96 -1.15
C LYS A 164 24.66 12.63 -0.20
N THR A 165 23.43 12.67 -0.70
CA THR A 165 22.24 12.28 0.06
C THR A 165 21.44 11.25 -0.72
N ILE A 166 20.67 10.45 0.00
CA ILE A 166 19.66 9.52 -0.52
C ILE A 166 18.37 9.80 0.22
N LYS A 167 17.23 9.82 -0.49
CA LYS A 167 15.93 9.96 0.17
C LYS A 167 15.64 8.70 0.96
N ASP A 168 14.95 8.82 2.10
CA ASP A 168 14.62 7.65 2.93
C ASP A 168 13.75 6.64 2.17
N LYS A 169 12.81 7.12 1.34
CA LYS A 169 12.01 6.33 0.38
C LYS A 169 12.88 5.43 -0.52
N ASP A 170 13.89 6.04 -1.16
CA ASP A 170 14.80 5.31 -2.06
C ASP A 170 15.69 4.33 -1.29
N PHE A 171 16.09 4.70 -0.07
CA PHE A 171 16.88 3.84 0.79
C PHE A 171 16.09 2.62 1.27
N ASP A 172 14.86 2.80 1.75
CA ASP A 172 14.01 1.71 2.23
C ASP A 172 13.65 0.73 1.10
N LYS A 173 13.36 1.23 -0.11
CA LYS A 173 13.20 0.37 -1.30
C LYS A 173 14.43 -0.49 -1.57
N PHE A 174 15.61 0.12 -1.51
CA PHE A 174 16.85 -0.62 -1.73
C PHE A 174 17.12 -1.59 -0.58
N TRP A 175 16.86 -1.19 0.66
CA TRP A 175 16.99 -2.04 1.84
C TRP A 175 16.09 -3.28 1.73
N VAL A 176 14.82 -3.13 1.37
CA VAL A 176 13.89 -4.27 1.22
C VAL A 176 14.33 -5.18 0.08
N ASP A 177 14.79 -4.65 -1.05
CA ASP A 177 15.31 -5.49 -2.15
C ASP A 177 16.55 -6.30 -1.70
N ILE A 178 17.46 -5.71 -0.93
CA ILE A 178 18.62 -6.42 -0.38
C ILE A 178 18.19 -7.47 0.65
N TYR A 179 17.26 -7.16 1.54
CA TYR A 179 16.73 -8.11 2.53
C TYR A 179 16.09 -9.33 1.85
N VAL A 180 15.24 -9.10 0.86
CA VAL A 180 14.61 -10.16 0.06
C VAL A 180 15.66 -10.98 -0.70
N ARG A 181 16.71 -10.35 -1.21
CA ARG A 181 17.68 -10.99 -2.10
C ARG A 181 18.81 -11.73 -1.39
N PHE A 182 19.39 -11.13 -0.37
CA PHE A 182 20.64 -11.60 0.22
C PHE A 182 20.41 -12.29 1.55
N ASP A 183 19.50 -11.74 2.37
CA ASP A 183 19.24 -12.23 3.72
C ASP A 183 18.25 -13.40 3.74
N THR A 184 17.21 -13.38 2.90
CA THR A 184 16.11 -14.36 2.98
C THR A 184 16.03 -15.35 1.81
N CYS A 185 16.66 -15.06 0.68
CA CYS A 185 16.59 -15.91 -0.51
C CYS A 185 17.41 -17.21 -0.36
N SER A 186 16.75 -18.36 -0.58
CA SER A 186 17.41 -19.66 -0.61
C SER A 186 18.44 -19.79 -1.76
N ASN A 187 19.42 -20.68 -1.61
CA ASN A 187 20.42 -20.95 -2.65
C ASN A 187 19.81 -21.40 -3.99
N ASN A 188 18.67 -22.09 -3.95
CA ASN A 188 17.97 -22.50 -5.16
C ASN A 188 17.28 -21.32 -5.85
N ASP A 189 16.64 -20.43 -5.09
CA ASP A 189 15.99 -19.26 -5.66
C ASP A 189 16.99 -18.22 -6.15
N LYS A 190 18.20 -18.14 -5.54
CA LYS A 190 19.29 -17.28 -6.01
C LYS A 190 19.67 -17.54 -7.47
N LYS A 191 19.48 -18.77 -7.97
CA LYS A 191 19.69 -19.11 -9.40
C LYS A 191 18.73 -18.38 -10.35
N GLN A 192 17.57 -17.95 -9.83
CA GLN A 192 16.55 -17.20 -10.56
C GLN A 192 16.16 -15.92 -9.78
N ALA A 193 17.15 -15.26 -9.16
CA ALA A 193 16.92 -14.18 -8.20
C ALA A 193 16.01 -13.07 -8.76
N GLY A 194 16.18 -12.67 -10.03
CA GLY A 194 15.34 -11.65 -10.65
C GLY A 194 13.86 -11.98 -10.74
N ARG A 195 13.47 -13.27 -10.63
CA ARG A 195 12.07 -13.73 -10.67
C ARG A 195 11.54 -14.20 -9.31
N LYS A 196 12.38 -14.23 -8.27
CA LYS A 196 12.04 -14.90 -7.01
C LYS A 196 12.54 -14.20 -5.74
N CYS A 197 13.45 -13.25 -5.89
CA CYS A 197 14.19 -12.63 -4.80
C CYS A 197 14.47 -11.16 -5.14
N SER A 198 13.41 -10.43 -5.51
CA SER A 198 13.48 -8.98 -5.75
C SER A 198 12.10 -8.35 -5.63
N MET A 199 12.05 -7.04 -5.41
CA MET A 199 10.80 -6.27 -5.39
C MET A 199 10.07 -6.23 -6.75
N ARG A 200 10.74 -6.58 -7.85
CA ARG A 200 10.10 -6.74 -9.17
C ARG A 200 9.26 -8.01 -9.29
N ALA A 201 9.59 -9.01 -8.49
CA ALA A 201 8.91 -10.31 -8.43
C ALA A 201 8.21 -10.48 -7.07
N PHE A 202 7.67 -9.38 -6.53
CA PHE A 202 7.09 -9.34 -5.20
C PHE A 202 5.83 -10.20 -5.06
N ASP A 203 5.11 -10.45 -6.16
CA ASP A 203 4.07 -11.48 -6.26
C ASP A 203 4.59 -12.84 -5.80
N TYR A 204 5.70 -13.30 -6.37
CA TYR A 204 6.32 -14.56 -5.97
C TYR A 204 6.73 -14.54 -4.49
N VAL A 205 7.30 -13.44 -4.01
CA VAL A 205 7.78 -13.32 -2.62
C VAL A 205 6.60 -13.39 -1.66
N MET A 206 5.50 -12.67 -1.92
CA MET A 206 4.29 -12.71 -1.08
C MET A 206 3.53 -14.03 -1.16
N GLU A 207 3.64 -14.77 -2.26
CA GLU A 207 2.98 -16.08 -2.39
C GLU A 207 3.77 -17.24 -1.78
N ASN A 208 5.11 -17.16 -1.79
CA ASN A 208 5.98 -18.30 -1.48
C ASN A 208 6.93 -18.07 -0.31
N LYS A 209 7.04 -16.83 0.17
CA LYS A 209 8.01 -16.39 1.18
C LYS A 209 7.41 -15.40 2.17
N VAL A 210 6.09 -15.36 2.32
CA VAL A 210 5.41 -14.40 3.20
C VAL A 210 5.91 -14.49 4.64
N GLU A 211 6.40 -15.66 5.05
CA GLU A 211 6.92 -15.93 6.39
C GLU A 211 8.15 -15.11 6.77
N ILE A 212 8.83 -14.47 5.82
CA ILE A 212 9.98 -13.59 6.09
C ILE A 212 9.54 -12.24 6.71
N TRP A 213 8.23 -11.98 6.74
CA TRP A 213 7.63 -10.85 7.42
C TRP A 213 6.73 -11.35 8.56
N ASP A 214 6.82 -10.66 9.69
CA ASP A 214 5.96 -10.87 10.83
C ASP A 214 4.62 -10.17 10.61
N LEU A 215 3.67 -10.89 10.01
CA LEU A 215 2.33 -10.36 9.81
C LEU A 215 1.53 -10.20 11.12
N GLU A 216 2.06 -10.63 12.28
CA GLU A 216 1.49 -10.39 13.62
C GLU A 216 2.11 -9.18 14.32
N HIS A 217 3.06 -8.50 13.67
CA HIS A 217 3.75 -7.37 14.26
C HIS A 217 2.76 -6.23 14.62
N PRO A 218 2.85 -5.62 15.82
CA PRO A 218 1.92 -4.59 16.28
C PRO A 218 1.81 -3.35 15.36
N THR A 219 2.82 -3.08 14.55
CA THR A 219 2.76 -2.05 13.48
C THR A 219 1.56 -2.23 12.55
N LEU A 220 1.08 -3.47 12.38
CA LEU A 220 -0.05 -3.78 11.53
C LEU A 220 -1.41 -3.68 12.24
N ASP A 221 -1.47 -3.38 13.53
CA ASP A 221 -2.73 -3.35 14.29
C ASP A 221 -3.74 -2.36 13.71
N ASN A 222 -3.26 -1.18 13.29
CA ASN A 222 -4.11 -0.15 12.68
C ASN A 222 -4.66 -0.59 11.30
N LEU A 223 -3.83 -1.24 10.49
CA LEU A 223 -4.25 -1.85 9.22
C LEU A 223 -5.24 -3.00 9.45
N ASN A 224 -5.00 -3.85 10.44
CA ASN A 224 -5.89 -4.94 10.81
C ASN A 224 -7.26 -4.41 11.26
N GLN A 225 -7.28 -3.32 12.04
CA GLN A 225 -8.50 -2.63 12.42
C GLN A 225 -9.26 -2.10 11.19
N PHE A 226 -8.55 -1.47 10.25
CA PHE A 226 -9.13 -0.99 8.99
C PHE A 226 -9.76 -2.13 8.17
N LEU A 227 -9.00 -3.20 7.92
CA LEU A 227 -9.49 -4.35 7.15
C LEU A 227 -10.66 -5.05 7.87
N GLY A 228 -10.67 -5.03 9.20
CA GLY A 228 -11.76 -5.56 10.03
C GLY A 228 -13.11 -4.86 9.83
N LEU A 229 -13.16 -3.65 9.25
CA LEU A 229 -14.40 -2.96 8.89
C LEU A 229 -15.21 -3.70 7.80
N PHE A 230 -14.55 -4.57 7.04
CA PHE A 230 -15.11 -5.31 5.90
C PHE A 230 -15.44 -6.77 6.24
N ASN A 231 -15.28 -7.18 7.49
CA ASN A 231 -15.84 -8.44 8.00
C ASN A 231 -17.38 -8.44 8.01
#